data_AF-G9MN79-F1
#
_entry.id   AF-G9MN79-F1
#
_cell.length_a   1.000
_cell.length_b   1.000
_cell.length_c   1.000
_cell.angle_alpha   90.00
_cell.angle_beta   90.00
_cell.angle_gamma   90.00
#
_symmetry.space_group_name_H-M   'P 1'
#
loop_
_entity.id
_entity.type
_entity.pdbx_description
1 polymer ?
#
loop_
_entity_poly.entity_id
_entity_poly.type
_entity_poly.pdbx_seq_one_letter_code
_entity_poly.pdbx_strand_id
1 'polypeptide(L)'
;MYARSILHPGKRDPSIPCPNVRFSSVRAAEADVYIRNPPSRIIPIKPVDKLLCIGIPSINRTTESFLSSTIATLSDTLTPEERASIRIVVLLADKSPSEHFAYGQDWLEPLVDEVLLYGEPPLGSTIYRRIPLDLKEGNIRGDGRVENMRLDHSALVEACRQQEYPYFALVEDDIVTMRDWFPRFKKGLTYVEQKTKDTSREWIYLRLFYSEILMGWNNEEWLAYSKVICLVYTAVLIVFLVGRKYVRIGVSTAVTPHTQRYLAALIFGLWLPALIALYFLSGRLFTGRLNPFSLSTLHGAREMPHYGCCAQGLVLPQRHLEDFQALLRDPPYNFPGDMILEDYAEARGLVKWALEPSVFQHVGFKESSDGTRRAEVWNFGFERQYKK
;
A
#
# COMPACT_ATOMS: atom_id res chain seq x y z
N MET A 1 35.98 27.62 -23.57
CA MET A 1 35.33 28.68 -24.38
C MET A 1 34.22 28.01 -25.18
N TYR A 2 32.99 28.56 -25.11
CA TYR A 2 31.74 28.17 -25.80
C TYR A 2 31.10 26.81 -25.42
N ALA A 3 29.79 26.69 -25.15
CA ALA A 3 28.69 27.65 -25.03
C ALA A 3 27.55 27.06 -24.18
N ARG A 4 26.96 27.88 -23.30
CA ARG A 4 25.68 27.63 -22.59
C ARG A 4 24.51 27.91 -23.53
N SER A 5 23.54 27.01 -23.60
CA SER A 5 22.21 27.29 -24.14
C SER A 5 21.24 27.52 -22.98
N ILE A 6 20.71 28.74 -22.91
CA ILE A 6 19.67 29.21 -21.99
C ILE A 6 18.34 29.02 -22.71
N LEU A 7 17.43 28.22 -22.17
CA LEU A 7 16.05 28.13 -22.65
C LEU A 7 15.14 28.97 -21.75
N HIS A 8 14.61 30.05 -22.32
CA HIS A 8 13.49 30.83 -21.79
C HIS A 8 12.17 30.04 -21.87
N PRO A 9 11.16 30.36 -21.02
CA PRO A 9 9.90 29.63 -20.96
C PRO A 9 9.00 30.02 -22.14
N GLY A 10 8.82 29.11 -23.09
CA GLY A 10 7.89 29.25 -24.22
C GLY A 10 6.43 29.01 -23.81
N LYS A 11 5.53 29.82 -24.36
CA LYS A 11 4.06 29.68 -24.30
C LYS A 11 3.63 28.26 -24.69
N ARG A 12 2.72 27.67 -23.91
CA ARG A 12 2.13 26.34 -24.18
C ARG A 12 1.14 26.41 -25.34
N ASP A 13 1.34 25.54 -26.33
CA ASP A 13 0.44 25.29 -27.45
C ASP A 13 -0.79 24.48 -26.97
N PRO A 14 -2.03 24.95 -27.16
CA PRO A 14 -3.25 24.26 -26.72
C PRO A 14 -3.59 23.01 -27.56
N SER A 15 -2.85 22.70 -28.62
CA SER A 15 -3.10 21.54 -29.51
C SER A 15 -2.28 20.29 -29.16
N ILE A 16 -1.39 20.35 -28.15
CA ILE A 16 -0.63 19.20 -27.68
C ILE A 16 -1.47 18.45 -26.63
N PRO A 17 -1.81 17.16 -26.84
CA PRO A 17 -2.50 16.38 -25.82
C PRO A 17 -1.67 16.41 -24.53
N CYS A 18 -2.25 16.92 -23.44
CA CYS A 18 -1.62 16.90 -22.13
C CYS A 18 -1.12 15.47 -21.85
N PRO A 19 0.12 15.29 -21.33
CA PRO A 19 0.54 13.98 -20.85
C PRO A 19 -0.52 13.49 -19.87
N ASN A 20 -0.96 12.23 -20.03
CA ASN A 20 -2.00 11.59 -19.20
C ASN A 20 -1.85 12.05 -17.74
N VAL A 21 -2.78 12.86 -17.26
CA VAL A 21 -2.72 13.40 -15.90
C VAL A 21 -2.79 12.20 -14.96
N ARG A 22 -1.74 11.99 -14.17
CA ARG A 22 -1.67 10.93 -13.16
C ARG A 22 -2.66 11.26 -12.05
N PHE A 23 -3.41 10.25 -11.58
CA PHE A 23 -4.37 10.43 -10.52
C PHE A 23 -3.71 10.93 -9.24
N SER A 24 -2.52 10.44 -8.92
CA SER A 24 -1.73 10.92 -7.78
C SER A 24 -1.45 12.42 -7.85
N SER A 25 -1.11 12.94 -9.03
CA SER A 25 -0.92 14.38 -9.24
C SER A 25 -2.22 15.17 -9.09
N VAL A 26 -3.36 14.60 -9.49
CA VAL A 26 -4.69 15.21 -9.24
C VAL A 26 -4.97 15.26 -7.74
N ARG A 27 -4.74 14.17 -7.01
CA ARG A 27 -4.95 14.10 -5.56
C ARG A 27 -4.07 15.08 -4.79
N ALA A 28 -2.80 15.24 -5.19
CA ALA A 28 -1.92 16.26 -4.62
C ALA A 28 -2.45 17.68 -4.87
N ALA A 29 -2.92 17.98 -6.09
CA ALA A 29 -3.51 19.29 -6.38
C ALA A 29 -4.82 19.55 -5.61
N GLU A 30 -5.65 18.53 -5.41
CA GLU A 30 -6.85 18.60 -4.57
C GLU A 30 -6.50 18.87 -3.11
N ALA A 31 -5.43 18.23 -2.62
CA ALA A 31 -4.90 18.45 -1.28
C ALA A 31 -4.46 19.91 -1.08
N ASP A 32 -3.74 20.50 -2.03
CA ASP A 32 -3.32 21.90 -1.99
C ASP A 32 -4.52 22.87 -1.93
N VAL A 33 -5.63 22.53 -2.60
CA VAL A 33 -6.87 23.31 -2.53
C VAL A 33 -7.51 23.17 -1.16
N TYR A 34 -7.59 21.94 -0.63
CA TYR A 34 -8.18 21.65 0.67
C TYR A 34 -7.44 22.34 1.83
N ILE A 35 -6.10 22.34 1.80
CA ILE A 35 -5.25 22.93 2.84
C ILE A 35 -5.35 24.44 2.90
N ARG A 36 -5.59 25.11 1.76
CA ARG A 36 -5.77 26.57 1.73
C ARG A 36 -7.02 27.04 2.44
N ASN A 37 -8.04 26.18 2.51
CA ASN A 37 -9.32 26.47 3.15
C ASN A 37 -9.78 25.23 3.94
N PRO A 38 -9.10 24.88 5.05
CA PRO A 38 -9.43 23.68 5.80
C PRO A 38 -10.84 23.85 6.39
N PRO A 39 -11.72 22.84 6.26
CA PRO A 39 -13.05 22.93 6.82
C PRO A 39 -12.97 23.01 8.34
N SER A 40 -13.90 23.75 8.95
CA SER A 40 -14.06 23.70 10.39
C SER A 40 -14.38 22.28 10.83
N ARG A 41 -13.75 21.83 11.91
CA ARG A 41 -13.98 20.49 12.44
C ARG A 41 -15.41 20.36 12.94
N ILE A 42 -16.22 19.58 12.23
CA ILE A 42 -17.61 19.32 12.60
C ILE A 42 -17.61 18.24 13.69
N ILE A 43 -18.18 18.57 14.85
CA ILE A 43 -18.39 17.63 15.94
C ILE A 43 -19.73 16.93 15.70
N PRO A 44 -19.76 15.59 15.54
CA PRO A 44 -21.02 14.88 15.40
C PRO A 44 -21.91 15.06 16.62
N ILE A 45 -23.22 15.22 16.40
CA ILE A 45 -24.21 15.38 17.48
C ILE A 45 -24.33 14.08 18.30
N LYS A 46 -24.13 12.92 17.66
CA LYS A 46 -24.18 11.62 18.30
C LYS A 46 -22.77 11.07 18.48
N PRO A 47 -22.49 10.32 19.57
CA PRO A 47 -21.25 9.57 19.70
C PRO A 47 -21.06 8.67 18.47
N VAL A 48 -19.87 8.72 17.89
CA VAL A 48 -19.46 7.88 16.77
C VAL A 48 -18.53 6.80 17.30
N ASP A 49 -18.73 5.56 16.85
CA ASP A 49 -17.86 4.45 17.19
C ASP A 49 -16.43 4.70 16.68
N LYS A 50 -15.46 4.58 17.59
CA LYS A 50 -14.04 4.67 17.28
C LYS A 50 -13.64 3.48 16.41
N LEU A 51 -12.95 3.73 15.31
CA LEU A 51 -12.51 2.69 14.39
C LEU A 51 -10.99 2.65 14.20
N LEU A 52 -10.37 3.77 13.85
CA LEU A 52 -8.97 3.78 13.43
C LEU A 52 -8.17 4.91 14.09
N CYS A 53 -7.03 4.58 14.71
CA CYS A 53 -6.03 5.56 15.11
C CYS A 53 -4.87 5.56 14.11
N ILE A 54 -4.65 6.66 13.41
CA ILE A 54 -3.64 6.82 12.38
C ILE A 54 -2.44 7.54 12.99
N GLY A 55 -1.28 6.89 12.99
CA GLY A 55 0.00 7.47 13.37
C GLY A 55 0.85 7.80 12.15
N ILE A 56 1.33 9.03 12.07
CA ILE A 56 2.12 9.53 10.93
C ILE A 56 3.46 10.10 11.46
N PRO A 57 4.61 9.43 11.22
CA PRO A 57 5.91 10.00 11.51
C PRO A 57 6.33 10.92 10.37
N SER A 58 6.83 12.11 10.70
CA SER A 58 7.30 13.11 9.75
C SER A 58 8.67 13.61 10.17
N ILE A 59 9.59 13.73 9.22
CA ILE A 59 10.95 14.22 9.45
C ILE A 59 11.45 14.96 8.22
N ASN A 60 12.08 16.12 8.41
CA ASN A 60 12.60 16.93 7.31
C ASN A 60 13.85 16.30 6.70
N ARG A 61 13.67 15.35 5.77
CA ARG A 61 14.78 14.70 5.01
C ARG A 61 15.04 15.35 3.66
N THR A 62 14.05 16.00 3.08
CA THR A 62 14.12 16.62 1.76
C THR A 62 13.74 18.09 1.85
N THR A 63 13.86 18.80 0.73
CA THR A 63 13.41 20.19 0.61
C THR A 63 11.90 20.34 0.39
N GLU A 64 11.17 19.23 0.28
CA GLU A 64 9.73 19.20 -0.01
C GLU A 64 8.97 18.56 1.15
N SER A 65 7.91 19.23 1.61
CA SER A 65 7.03 18.72 2.66
C SER A 65 5.83 17.99 2.06
N PHE A 66 5.79 16.66 2.14
CA PHE A 66 4.64 15.86 1.66
C PHE A 66 3.55 15.66 2.72
N LEU A 67 3.87 15.87 3.99
CA LEU A 67 2.96 15.65 5.12
C LEU A 67 1.60 16.36 4.95
N SER A 68 1.63 17.59 4.43
CA SER A 68 0.43 18.38 4.18
C SER A 68 -0.52 17.67 3.22
N SER A 69 -0.01 17.15 2.09
CA SER A 69 -0.77 16.37 1.12
C SER A 69 -1.31 15.07 1.72
N THR A 70 -0.50 14.37 2.51
CA THR A 70 -0.90 13.14 3.20
C THR A 70 -2.09 13.39 4.13
N ILE A 71 -1.99 14.35 5.05
CA ILE A 71 -3.04 14.67 6.03
C ILE A 71 -4.32 15.15 5.33
N ALA A 72 -4.17 15.99 4.31
CA ALA A 72 -5.29 16.50 3.54
C ALA A 72 -6.03 15.38 2.82
N THR A 73 -5.35 14.53 2.05
CA THR A 73 -6.01 13.43 1.32
C THR A 73 -6.57 12.34 2.24
N LEU A 74 -6.03 12.17 3.46
CA LEU A 74 -6.66 11.32 4.47
C LEU A 74 -8.02 11.85 4.94
N SER A 75 -8.24 13.17 4.89
CA SER A 75 -9.41 13.83 5.51
C SER A 75 -10.42 14.40 4.52
N ASP A 76 -9.99 14.83 3.34
CA ASP A 76 -10.74 15.68 2.40
C ASP A 76 -12.07 15.10 1.89
N THR A 77 -12.16 13.78 1.86
CA THR A 77 -13.28 13.02 1.30
C THR A 77 -14.09 12.28 2.35
N LEU A 78 -13.72 12.40 3.63
CA LEU A 78 -14.45 11.79 4.73
C LEU A 78 -15.70 12.61 5.06
N THR A 79 -16.80 11.91 5.35
CA THR A 79 -17.94 12.58 5.99
C THR A 79 -17.57 13.01 7.42
N PRO A 80 -18.31 13.94 8.06
CA PRO A 80 -18.07 14.31 9.45
C PRO A 80 -18.10 13.12 10.43
N GLU A 81 -18.99 12.16 10.19
CA GLU A 81 -19.07 10.93 10.98
C GLU A 81 -17.83 10.05 10.75
N GLU A 82 -17.40 9.88 9.50
CA GLU A 82 -16.19 9.11 9.18
C GLU A 82 -14.94 9.75 9.78
N ARG A 83 -14.79 11.08 9.68
CA ARG A 83 -13.67 11.81 10.29
C ARG A 83 -13.66 11.72 11.81
N ALA A 84 -14.83 11.65 12.45
CA ALA A 84 -14.93 11.49 13.90
C ALA A 84 -14.66 10.05 14.36
N SER A 85 -14.85 9.05 13.50
CA SER A 85 -14.50 7.65 13.77
C SER A 85 -12.99 7.38 13.75
N ILE A 86 -12.19 8.34 13.28
CA ILE A 86 -10.74 8.23 13.20
C ILE A 86 -10.03 9.26 14.10
N ARG A 87 -8.84 8.89 14.58
CA ARG A 87 -7.90 9.81 15.26
C ARG A 87 -6.64 9.91 14.42
N ILE A 88 -6.15 11.12 14.15
CA ILE A 88 -4.91 11.36 13.42
C ILE A 88 -3.87 11.93 14.38
N VAL A 89 -2.82 11.17 14.64
CA VAL A 89 -1.68 11.55 15.47
C VAL A 89 -0.46 11.71 14.58
N VAL A 90 0.15 12.90 14.60
CA VAL A 90 1.35 13.19 13.83
C VAL A 90 2.54 13.29 14.78
N LEU A 91 3.66 12.67 14.47
CA LEU A 91 4.91 12.85 15.19
C LEU A 91 5.87 13.69 14.33
N LEU A 92 6.23 14.87 14.82
CA LEU A 92 7.33 15.66 14.27
C LEU A 92 8.62 15.11 14.89
N ALA A 93 9.28 14.21 14.17
CA ALA A 93 10.36 13.36 14.69
C ALA A 93 11.74 14.04 14.69
N ASP A 94 11.86 15.25 14.15
CA ASP A 94 13.11 16.01 14.14
C ASP A 94 13.63 16.25 15.56
N LYS A 95 14.96 16.17 15.72
CA LYS A 95 15.63 16.46 17.00
C LYS A 95 15.33 17.89 17.47
N SER A 96 15.19 18.82 16.52
CA SER A 96 14.76 20.19 16.73
C SER A 96 13.38 20.39 16.09
N PRO A 97 12.27 20.10 16.78
CA PRO A 97 10.93 20.15 16.17
C PRO A 97 10.58 21.51 15.57
N SER A 98 11.14 22.61 16.10
CA SER A 98 10.94 23.97 15.58
C SER A 98 11.48 24.18 14.16
N GLU A 99 12.35 23.30 13.68
CA GLU A 99 12.88 23.33 12.31
C GLU A 99 12.02 22.53 11.32
N HIS A 100 11.07 21.74 11.82
CA HIS A 100 10.19 20.93 10.98
C HIS A 100 9.21 21.81 10.18
N PHE A 101 8.96 21.48 8.90
CA PHE A 101 8.14 22.34 8.01
C PHE A 101 6.69 22.50 8.47
N ALA A 102 6.18 21.53 9.23
CA ALA A 102 4.82 21.55 9.77
C ALA A 102 4.70 22.14 11.19
N TYR A 103 5.81 22.52 11.83
CA TYR A 103 5.78 23.06 13.19
C TYR A 103 5.05 24.40 13.23
N GLY A 104 4.01 24.49 14.07
CA GLY A 104 3.23 25.71 14.28
C GLY A 104 2.45 26.19 13.05
N GLN A 105 2.21 25.33 12.05
CA GLN A 105 1.48 25.72 10.86
C GLN A 105 -0.04 25.74 11.09
N ASP A 106 -0.71 26.80 10.61
CA ASP A 106 -2.15 27.02 10.79
C ASP A 106 -3.03 25.91 10.17
N TRP A 107 -2.52 25.22 9.15
CA TRP A 107 -3.25 24.16 8.47
C TRP A 107 -3.24 22.83 9.25
N LEU A 108 -2.30 22.64 10.18
CA LEU A 108 -2.12 21.35 10.84
C LEU A 108 -3.20 21.12 11.90
N GLU A 109 -3.43 22.10 12.77
CA GLU A 109 -4.33 21.93 13.92
C GLU A 109 -5.78 21.60 13.56
N PRO A 110 -6.38 22.20 12.52
CA PRO A 110 -7.75 21.87 12.12
C PRO A 110 -7.91 20.44 11.60
N LEU A 111 -6.82 19.83 11.12
CA LEU A 111 -6.87 18.57 10.38
C LEU A 111 -6.50 17.34 11.22
N VAL A 112 -5.73 17.52 12.30
CA VAL A 112 -5.25 16.42 13.15
C VAL A 112 -5.83 16.46 14.55
N ASP A 113 -5.65 15.38 15.29
CA ASP A 113 -6.14 15.25 16.67
C ASP A 113 -5.06 15.55 17.70
N GLU A 114 -3.81 15.26 17.36
CA GLU A 114 -2.68 15.38 18.26
C GLU A 114 -1.38 15.48 17.46
N VAL A 115 -0.45 16.30 17.95
CA VAL A 115 0.90 16.43 17.39
C VAL A 115 1.92 16.10 18.49
N LEU A 116 2.72 15.06 18.28
CA LEU A 116 3.80 14.66 19.17
C LEU A 116 5.11 15.30 18.71
N LEU A 117 5.98 15.62 19.67
CA LEU A 117 7.33 16.11 19.41
C LEU A 117 8.29 15.84 20.57
N TYR A 118 9.58 15.85 20.29
CA TYR A 118 10.64 15.63 21.29
C TYR A 118 11.12 16.92 22.00
N GLY A 119 10.57 18.07 21.63
CA GLY A 119 10.96 19.40 22.11
C GLY A 119 9.84 20.12 22.89
N GLU A 120 9.85 21.45 22.87
CA GLU A 120 8.75 22.25 23.42
C GLU A 120 7.65 22.48 22.37
N PRO A 121 6.37 22.51 22.76
CA PRO A 121 5.27 22.83 21.87
C PRO A 121 5.22 24.32 21.50
N PRO A 122 4.59 24.68 20.35
CA PRO A 122 4.27 26.06 20.04
C PRO A 122 3.41 26.71 21.13
N LEU A 123 3.68 27.97 21.46
CA LEU A 123 2.93 28.71 22.47
C LEU A 123 1.45 28.81 22.08
N GLY A 124 0.56 28.46 23.01
CA GLY A 124 -0.89 28.60 22.84
C GLY A 124 -1.58 27.44 22.14
N SER A 125 -0.85 26.44 21.65
CA SER A 125 -1.46 25.26 21.06
C SER A 125 -1.92 24.26 22.13
N THR A 126 -3.06 23.62 21.88
CA THR A 126 -3.67 22.61 22.78
C THR A 126 -3.50 21.18 22.29
N ILE A 127 -3.09 20.98 21.03
CA ILE A 127 -2.98 19.65 20.43
C ILE A 127 -1.55 19.11 20.44
N TYR A 128 -0.56 19.97 20.69
CA TYR A 128 0.84 19.56 20.72
C TYR A 128 1.18 18.98 22.09
N ARG A 129 1.75 17.78 22.09
CA ARG A 129 2.20 17.09 23.29
C ARG A 129 3.67 16.73 23.16
N ARG A 130 4.45 17.16 24.15
CA ARG A 130 5.83 16.73 24.32
C ARG A 130 5.89 15.26 24.76
N ILE A 131 6.78 14.50 24.14
CA ILE A 131 7.14 13.14 24.52
C ILE A 131 8.65 13.04 24.78
N PRO A 132 9.11 12.09 25.61
CA PRO A 132 10.53 11.90 25.84
C PRO A 132 11.25 11.44 24.56
N LEU A 133 12.47 11.93 24.34
CA LEU A 133 13.32 11.50 23.23
C LEU A 133 13.81 10.05 23.42
N ASP A 134 14.21 9.73 24.66
CA ASP A 134 14.65 8.41 25.08
C ASP A 134 13.44 7.57 25.50
N LEU A 135 12.94 6.75 24.57
CA LEU A 135 11.74 5.92 24.77
C LEU A 135 12.04 4.58 25.46
N LYS A 136 13.32 4.32 25.77
CA LYS A 136 13.79 3.12 26.47
C LYS A 136 14.34 3.52 27.83
N GLU A 137 13.85 2.87 28.86
CA GLU A 137 14.37 3.10 30.20
C GLU A 137 15.84 2.67 30.30
N GLY A 138 16.70 3.57 30.77
CA GLY A 138 18.13 3.30 30.95
C GLY A 138 18.97 3.25 29.66
N ASN A 139 18.41 3.58 28.49
CA ASN A 139 19.15 3.59 27.23
C ASN A 139 19.01 4.93 26.50
N ILE A 140 20.15 5.50 26.12
CA ILE A 140 20.22 6.76 25.38
C ILE A 140 20.00 6.46 23.91
N ARG A 141 19.03 7.14 23.29
CA ARG A 141 18.73 7.02 21.87
C ARG A 141 19.95 7.38 21.02
N GLY A 142 20.34 6.48 20.12
CA GLY A 142 21.44 6.68 19.19
C GLY A 142 21.13 7.67 18.06
N ASP A 143 22.08 7.81 17.15
CA ASP A 143 21.93 8.59 15.90
C ASP A 143 21.56 7.72 14.68
N GLY A 144 21.46 6.40 14.87
CA GLY A 144 21.17 5.45 13.81
C GLY A 144 19.79 5.65 13.20
N ARG A 145 19.72 5.80 11.86
CA ARG A 145 18.46 5.98 11.13
C ARG A 145 17.42 4.89 11.43
N VAL A 146 17.85 3.63 11.45
CA VAL A 146 16.96 2.47 11.65
C VAL A 146 16.39 2.43 13.05
N GLU A 147 17.22 2.69 14.07
CA GLU A 147 16.78 2.78 15.45
C GLU A 147 15.80 3.94 15.64
N ASN A 148 16.15 5.12 15.12
CA ASN A 148 15.31 6.31 15.21
C ASN A 148 13.92 6.07 14.60
N MET A 149 13.86 5.54 13.38
CA MET A 149 12.59 5.20 12.72
C MET A 149 11.74 4.23 13.56
N ARG A 150 12.34 3.18 14.12
CA ARG A 150 11.59 2.22 14.97
C ARG A 150 11.06 2.87 16.23
N LEU A 151 11.87 3.69 16.90
CA LEU A 151 11.46 4.39 18.11
C LEU A 151 10.35 5.41 17.83
N ASP A 152 10.43 6.15 16.72
CA ASP A 152 9.39 7.07 16.26
C ASP A 152 8.05 6.34 16.03
N HIS A 153 8.10 5.18 15.34
CA HIS A 153 6.93 4.33 15.17
C HIS A 153 6.39 3.85 16.53
N SER A 154 7.28 3.49 17.48
CA SER A 154 6.87 3.01 18.80
C SER A 154 6.12 4.08 19.61
N ALA A 155 6.50 5.36 19.46
CA ALA A 155 5.81 6.47 20.10
C ALA A 155 4.39 6.67 19.55
N LEU A 156 4.21 6.51 18.23
CA LEU A 156 2.90 6.55 17.59
C LEU A 156 2.01 5.39 18.03
N VAL A 157 2.58 4.18 18.10
CA VAL A 157 1.87 3.00 18.63
C VAL A 157 1.43 3.25 20.07
N GLU A 158 2.31 3.79 20.93
CA GLU A 158 1.98 4.13 22.31
C GLU A 158 0.81 5.11 22.40
N ALA A 159 0.86 6.21 21.63
CA ALA A 159 -0.17 7.24 21.63
C ALA A 159 -1.54 6.69 21.21
N CYS A 160 -1.57 5.76 20.26
CA CYS A 160 -2.81 5.12 19.81
C CYS A 160 -3.28 3.98 20.72
N ARG A 161 -2.37 3.17 21.27
CA ARG A 161 -2.69 2.00 22.12
C ARG A 161 -3.37 2.40 23.43
N GLN A 162 -3.04 3.57 23.97
CA GLN A 162 -3.67 4.13 25.18
C GLN A 162 -5.14 4.54 24.97
N GLN A 163 -5.66 4.44 23.75
CA GLN A 163 -7.01 4.84 23.37
C GLN A 163 -7.86 3.62 22.98
N GLU A 164 -9.18 3.78 22.99
CA GLU A 164 -10.14 2.70 22.66
C GLU A 164 -10.38 2.54 21.13
N TYR A 165 -9.33 2.61 20.31
CA TYR A 165 -9.44 2.41 18.86
C TYR A 165 -9.07 0.98 18.48
N PRO A 166 -9.99 0.18 17.90
CA PRO A 166 -9.75 -1.24 17.65
C PRO A 166 -8.66 -1.51 16.62
N TYR A 167 -8.27 -0.51 15.82
CA TYR A 167 -7.20 -0.60 14.83
C TYR A 167 -6.27 0.60 14.89
N PHE A 168 -5.00 0.35 14.60
CA PHE A 168 -3.96 1.36 14.42
C PHE A 168 -3.46 1.30 12.97
N ALA A 169 -3.33 2.45 12.32
CA ALA A 169 -2.65 2.58 11.03
C ALA A 169 -1.32 3.32 11.22
N LEU A 170 -0.23 2.69 10.85
CA LEU A 170 1.03 3.38 10.61
C LEU A 170 1.06 3.85 9.15
N VAL A 171 1.19 5.15 8.93
CA VAL A 171 1.14 5.77 7.60
C VAL A 171 2.34 6.69 7.43
N GLU A 172 3.06 6.58 6.32
CA GLU A 172 4.20 7.47 6.02
C GLU A 172 3.70 8.86 5.58
N ASP A 173 4.55 9.88 5.70
CA ASP A 173 4.21 11.28 5.42
C ASP A 173 4.20 11.62 3.91
N ASP A 174 4.55 10.68 3.04
CA ASP A 174 4.70 10.84 1.59
C ASP A 174 3.70 9.99 0.78
N ILE A 175 2.42 10.06 1.13
CA ILE A 175 1.34 9.35 0.42
C ILE A 175 0.23 10.28 -0.05
N VAL A 176 -0.53 9.80 -1.03
CA VAL A 176 -1.87 10.31 -1.35
C VAL A 176 -2.87 9.16 -1.38
N THR A 177 -4.10 9.44 -0.97
CA THR A 177 -5.18 8.46 -0.89
C THR A 177 -6.11 8.50 -2.11
N MET A 178 -6.83 7.41 -2.36
CA MET A 178 -8.03 7.43 -3.21
C MET A 178 -9.15 8.22 -2.54
N ARG A 179 -10.03 8.84 -3.32
CA ARG A 179 -11.21 9.55 -2.78
C ARG A 179 -12.16 8.67 -1.97
N ASP A 180 -12.20 7.37 -2.24
CA ASP A 180 -13.04 6.39 -1.57
C ASP A 180 -12.21 5.40 -0.72
N TRP A 181 -11.03 5.82 -0.25
CA TRP A 181 -10.13 4.96 0.51
C TRP A 181 -10.79 4.39 1.78
N PHE A 182 -11.56 5.20 2.51
CA PHE A 182 -12.13 4.80 3.80
C PHE A 182 -13.30 3.80 3.66
N PRO A 183 -14.27 3.99 2.75
CA PRO A 183 -15.23 2.93 2.42
C PRO A 183 -14.59 1.63 1.96
N ARG A 184 -13.54 1.69 1.12
CA ARG A 184 -12.80 0.49 0.68
C ARG A 184 -12.07 -0.19 1.83
N PHE A 185 -11.46 0.58 2.71
CA PHE A 185 -10.83 0.11 3.93
C PHE A 185 -11.82 -0.64 4.82
N LYS A 186 -12.97 -0.03 5.14
CA LYS A 186 -14.04 -0.67 5.93
C LYS A 186 -14.50 -1.99 5.31
N LYS A 187 -14.68 -2.02 3.99
CA LYS A 187 -15.08 -3.23 3.25
C LYS A 187 -14.02 -4.33 3.35
N GLY A 188 -12.75 -4.00 3.07
CA GLY A 188 -11.65 -4.96 3.15
C GLY A 188 -11.44 -5.48 4.57
N LEU A 189 -11.54 -4.60 5.57
CA LEU A 189 -11.43 -4.95 6.98
C LEU A 189 -12.54 -5.93 7.42
N THR A 190 -13.79 -5.66 7.01
CA THR A 190 -14.92 -6.55 7.28
C THR A 190 -14.66 -7.95 6.72
N TYR A 191 -14.13 -8.02 5.50
CA TYR A 191 -13.78 -9.29 4.88
C TYR A 191 -12.64 -10.02 5.61
N VAL A 192 -11.58 -9.31 5.99
CA VAL A 192 -10.44 -9.89 6.73
C VAL A 192 -10.88 -10.44 8.07
N GLU A 193 -11.68 -9.69 8.83
CA GLU A 193 -12.24 -10.12 10.12
C GLU A 193 -13.18 -11.33 9.95
N GLN A 194 -14.01 -11.34 8.91
CA GLN A 194 -14.84 -12.51 8.60
C GLN A 194 -13.99 -13.74 8.27
N LYS A 195 -12.95 -13.60 7.45
CA LYS A 195 -12.03 -14.71 7.12
C LYS A 195 -11.27 -15.23 8.33
N THR A 196 -10.90 -14.34 9.24
CA THR A 196 -10.25 -14.70 10.50
C THR A 196 -11.18 -15.59 11.34
N LYS A 197 -12.47 -15.23 11.45
CA LYS A 197 -13.48 -16.05 12.12
C LYS A 197 -13.72 -17.39 11.42
N ASP A 198 -13.87 -17.38 10.10
CA ASP A 198 -14.17 -18.59 9.30
C ASP A 198 -13.02 -19.60 9.33
N THR A 199 -11.77 -19.14 9.31
CA THR A 199 -10.58 -20.00 9.20
C THR A 199 -9.87 -20.21 10.53
N SER A 200 -10.21 -19.45 11.56
CA SER A 200 -9.48 -19.39 12.83
C SER A 200 -7.98 -19.08 12.67
N ARG A 201 -7.58 -18.46 11.55
CA ARG A 201 -6.21 -18.00 11.28
C ARG A 201 -6.11 -16.51 11.59
N GLU A 202 -5.34 -16.18 12.62
CA GLU A 202 -5.13 -14.79 13.05
C GLU A 202 -4.30 -13.99 12.03
N TRP A 203 -4.50 -12.68 11.96
CA TRP A 203 -3.81 -11.78 11.05
C TRP A 203 -3.04 -10.66 11.76
N ILE A 204 -1.87 -10.28 11.23
CA ILE A 204 -1.00 -9.27 11.85
C ILE A 204 -1.24 -7.87 11.30
N TYR A 205 -1.45 -7.75 9.99
CA TYR A 205 -1.65 -6.46 9.34
C TYR A 205 -2.47 -6.54 8.04
N LEU A 206 -3.02 -5.39 7.66
CA LEU A 206 -3.66 -5.10 6.38
C LEU A 206 -2.94 -3.90 5.72
N ARG A 207 -2.28 -4.16 4.59
CA ARG A 207 -1.61 -3.13 3.78
C ARG A 207 -2.62 -2.28 3.01
N LEU A 208 -2.55 -0.97 3.19
CA LEU A 208 -3.26 0.04 2.39
C LEU A 208 -2.47 0.46 1.14
N PHE A 209 -1.17 0.21 1.18
CA PHE A 209 -0.21 0.37 0.09
C PHE A 209 0.60 -0.91 -0.11
N TYR A 210 0.84 -1.27 -1.37
CA TYR A 210 1.89 -2.21 -1.77
C TYR A 210 2.42 -1.79 -3.14
N SER A 211 3.59 -2.28 -3.55
CA SER A 211 4.06 -2.08 -4.92
C SER A 211 3.46 -3.14 -5.83
N GLU A 212 2.68 -2.73 -6.84
CA GLU A 212 2.20 -3.65 -7.88
C GLU A 212 3.38 -4.25 -8.68
N ILE A 213 4.53 -3.57 -8.75
CA ILE A 213 5.72 -4.03 -9.48
C ILE A 213 6.26 -5.35 -8.91
N LEU A 214 6.15 -5.54 -7.59
CA LEU A 214 6.61 -6.75 -6.89
C LEU A 214 5.63 -7.93 -6.98
N MET A 215 4.43 -7.69 -7.53
CA MET A 215 3.37 -8.69 -7.69
C MET A 215 3.43 -9.42 -9.04
N GLY A 216 4.62 -9.49 -9.64
CA GLY A 216 4.89 -10.19 -10.89
C GLY A 216 4.85 -11.71 -10.78
N TRP A 217 5.32 -12.37 -11.84
CA TRP A 217 5.67 -13.79 -11.80
C TRP A 217 7.00 -13.94 -11.09
N ASN A 218 7.02 -14.72 -10.01
CA ASN A 218 8.17 -14.81 -9.12
C ASN A 218 8.77 -16.23 -9.16
N ASN A 219 10.11 -16.32 -9.21
CA ASN A 219 10.79 -17.60 -9.41
C ASN A 219 10.63 -18.54 -8.22
N GLU A 220 10.37 -18.03 -7.01
CA GLU A 220 10.17 -18.85 -5.82
C GLU A 220 8.89 -19.69 -5.90
N GLU A 221 7.92 -19.28 -6.72
CA GLU A 221 6.65 -19.99 -6.95
C GLU A 221 6.73 -20.99 -8.12
N TRP A 222 7.92 -21.27 -8.68
CA TRP A 222 8.06 -22.10 -9.89
C TRP A 222 7.37 -23.47 -9.78
N LEU A 223 7.41 -24.12 -8.60
CA LEU A 223 6.75 -25.41 -8.39
C LEU A 223 5.23 -25.30 -8.55
N ALA A 224 4.62 -24.22 -8.06
CA ALA A 224 3.19 -23.99 -8.22
C ALA A 224 2.85 -23.76 -9.70
N TYR A 225 3.68 -22.99 -10.40
CA TYR A 225 3.52 -22.75 -11.84
C TYR A 225 3.66 -24.04 -12.65
N SER A 226 4.67 -24.86 -12.37
CA SER A 226 4.87 -26.15 -13.02
C SER A 226 3.68 -27.10 -12.80
N LYS A 227 3.12 -27.15 -11.58
CA LYS A 227 1.92 -27.94 -11.30
C LYS A 227 0.74 -27.53 -12.18
N VAL A 228 0.47 -26.22 -12.29
CA VAL A 228 -0.61 -25.70 -13.13
C VAL A 228 -0.35 -25.99 -14.61
N ILE A 229 0.89 -25.80 -15.09
CA ILE A 229 1.28 -26.13 -16.46
C ILE A 229 1.04 -27.62 -16.73
N CYS A 230 1.51 -28.52 -15.86
CA CYS A 230 1.30 -29.96 -16.00
C CYS A 230 -0.20 -30.33 -16.03
N LEU A 231 -1.02 -29.69 -15.20
CA LEU A 231 -2.48 -29.89 -15.21
C LEU A 231 -3.10 -29.45 -16.53
N VAL A 232 -2.71 -28.30 -17.07
CA VAL A 232 -3.18 -27.80 -18.37
C VAL A 232 -2.79 -28.78 -19.49
N TYR A 233 -1.53 -29.24 -19.53
CA TYR A 233 -1.09 -30.26 -20.49
C TYR A 233 -1.91 -31.54 -20.37
N THR A 234 -2.16 -32.01 -19.15
CA THR A 234 -2.93 -33.22 -18.88
C THR A 234 -4.39 -33.06 -19.36
N ALA A 235 -5.02 -31.92 -19.08
CA ALA A 235 -6.38 -31.62 -19.51
C ALA A 235 -6.48 -31.58 -21.06
N VAL A 236 -5.56 -30.90 -21.72
CA VAL A 236 -5.51 -30.84 -23.20
C VAL A 236 -5.27 -32.23 -23.79
N LEU A 237 -4.42 -33.05 -23.16
CA LEU A 237 -4.18 -34.44 -23.56
C LEU A 237 -5.45 -35.29 -23.44
N ILE A 238 -6.17 -35.20 -22.32
CA ILE A 238 -7.42 -35.92 -22.12
C ILE A 238 -8.45 -35.50 -23.18
N VAL A 239 -8.64 -34.20 -23.41
CA VAL A 239 -9.55 -33.68 -24.44
C VAL A 239 -9.16 -34.19 -25.83
N PHE A 240 -7.87 -34.19 -26.16
CA PHE A 240 -7.36 -34.70 -27.43
C PHE A 240 -7.64 -36.20 -27.60
N LEU A 241 -7.38 -37.03 -26.57
CA LEU A 241 -7.61 -38.48 -26.60
C LEU A 241 -9.11 -38.82 -26.67
N VAL A 242 -9.94 -38.08 -25.93
CA VAL A 242 -11.40 -38.24 -25.94
C VAL A 242 -11.98 -37.82 -27.29
N GLY A 243 -11.56 -36.68 -27.83
CA GLY A 243 -11.94 -36.22 -29.17
C GLY A 243 -11.56 -37.25 -30.24
N ARG A 244 -10.36 -37.86 -30.14
CA ARG A 244 -9.94 -38.96 -31.01
C ARG A 244 -10.85 -40.19 -30.89
N LYS A 245 -11.35 -40.51 -29.70
CA LYS A 245 -12.29 -41.62 -29.48
C LYS A 245 -13.65 -41.35 -30.12
N TYR A 246 -14.20 -40.15 -29.96
CA TYR A 246 -15.51 -39.81 -30.54
C TYR A 246 -15.49 -39.64 -32.06
N VAL A 247 -14.43 -39.06 -32.63
CA VAL A 247 -14.25 -38.95 -34.09
C VAL A 247 -14.12 -40.33 -34.74
N ARG A 248 -13.57 -41.32 -34.04
CA ARG A 248 -13.53 -42.73 -34.51
C ARG A 248 -14.90 -43.43 -34.50
N ILE A 249 -15.84 -42.98 -33.68
CA ILE A 249 -17.15 -43.63 -33.49
C ILE A 249 -18.22 -43.03 -34.42
N GLY A 250 -18.10 -41.74 -34.80
CA GLY A 250 -19.17 -41.01 -35.50
C GLY A 250 -19.05 -40.84 -37.02
N VAL A 251 -17.89 -41.07 -37.66
CA VAL A 251 -17.71 -40.79 -39.10
C VAL A 251 -16.85 -41.85 -39.78
N SER A 252 -17.35 -42.39 -40.90
CA SER A 252 -16.55 -43.19 -41.85
C SER A 252 -15.47 -42.31 -42.51
N THR A 253 -14.19 -42.61 -42.21
CA THR A 253 -12.95 -42.35 -42.99
C THR A 253 -12.55 -40.90 -43.38
N ALA A 254 -11.34 -40.42 -42.99
CA ALA A 254 -10.51 -39.46 -43.77
C ALA A 254 -9.15 -39.05 -43.14
N VAL A 255 -8.98 -39.06 -41.82
CA VAL A 255 -7.75 -38.48 -41.21
C VAL A 255 -6.64 -39.52 -41.12
N THR A 256 -5.56 -39.33 -41.88
CA THR A 256 -4.40 -40.23 -41.84
C THR A 256 -3.70 -40.19 -40.47
N PRO A 257 -3.08 -41.30 -40.02
CA PRO A 257 -2.26 -41.31 -38.80
C PRO A 257 -1.16 -40.24 -38.81
N HIS A 258 -0.64 -39.91 -40.00
CA HIS A 258 0.34 -38.85 -40.19
C HIS A 258 -0.22 -37.46 -39.84
N THR A 259 -1.40 -37.12 -40.37
CA THR A 259 -2.10 -35.86 -40.04
C THR A 259 -2.39 -35.75 -38.54
N GLN A 260 -2.77 -36.86 -37.88
CA GLN A 260 -3.01 -36.86 -36.43
C GLN A 260 -1.73 -36.65 -35.60
N ARG A 261 -0.61 -37.27 -35.99
CA ARG A 261 0.70 -37.06 -35.34
C ARG A 261 1.18 -35.63 -35.54
N TYR A 262 0.99 -35.08 -36.74
CA TYR A 262 1.34 -33.69 -37.05
C TYR A 262 0.50 -32.70 -36.24
N LEU A 263 -0.82 -32.90 -36.14
CA LEU A 263 -1.70 -32.09 -35.28
C LEU A 263 -1.31 -32.17 -33.81
N ALA A 264 -1.00 -33.37 -33.30
CA ALA A 264 -0.52 -33.54 -31.93
C ALA A 264 0.81 -32.78 -31.71
N ALA A 265 1.76 -32.90 -32.64
CA ALA A 265 3.04 -32.20 -32.58
C ALA A 265 2.85 -30.68 -32.58
N LEU A 266 1.94 -30.13 -33.40
CA LEU A 266 1.62 -28.71 -33.40
C LEU A 266 0.96 -28.25 -32.10
N ILE A 267 -0.03 -28.99 -31.60
CA ILE A 267 -0.76 -28.62 -30.39
C ILE A 267 0.17 -28.62 -29.17
N PHE A 268 0.86 -29.75 -28.93
CA PHE A 268 1.68 -29.92 -27.73
C PHE A 268 3.09 -29.33 -27.85
N GLY A 269 3.64 -29.23 -29.06
CA GLY A 269 5.01 -28.77 -29.30
C GLY A 269 5.13 -27.30 -29.69
N LEU A 270 4.06 -26.66 -30.16
CA LEU A 270 4.10 -25.24 -30.58
C LEU A 270 3.03 -24.39 -29.88
N TRP A 271 1.75 -24.71 -30.09
CA TRP A 271 0.66 -23.83 -29.66
C TRP A 271 0.52 -23.76 -28.14
N LEU A 272 0.52 -24.91 -27.46
CA LEU A 272 0.38 -24.93 -26.02
C LEU A 272 1.56 -24.26 -25.30
N PRO A 273 2.84 -24.53 -25.64
CA PRO A 273 3.97 -23.75 -25.13
C PRO A 273 3.85 -22.24 -25.42
N ALA A 274 3.47 -21.85 -26.65
CA ALA A 274 3.36 -20.44 -27.04
C ALA A 274 2.28 -19.70 -26.24
N LEU A 275 1.12 -20.33 -26.01
CA LEU A 275 0.04 -19.76 -25.19
C LEU A 275 0.45 -19.61 -23.72
N ILE A 276 1.17 -20.60 -23.17
CA ILE A 276 1.73 -20.52 -21.81
C ILE A 276 2.76 -19.39 -21.73
N ALA A 277 3.66 -19.30 -22.71
CA ALA A 277 4.65 -18.21 -22.76
C ALA A 277 3.95 -16.84 -22.84
N LEU A 278 2.92 -16.71 -23.67
CA LEU A 278 2.13 -15.48 -23.76
C LEU A 278 1.44 -15.13 -22.45
N TYR A 279 0.92 -16.13 -21.71
CA TYR A 279 0.33 -15.92 -20.38
C TYR A 279 1.34 -15.35 -19.39
N PHE A 280 2.56 -15.89 -19.34
CA PHE A 280 3.62 -15.35 -18.49
C PHE A 280 4.06 -13.95 -18.96
N LEU A 281 4.26 -13.74 -20.27
CA LEU A 281 4.65 -12.46 -20.84
C LEU A 281 3.61 -11.35 -20.63
N SER A 282 2.32 -11.70 -20.56
CA SER A 282 1.25 -10.76 -20.28
C SER A 282 1.32 -10.18 -18.85
N GLY A 283 2.01 -10.85 -17.93
CA GLY A 283 2.19 -10.42 -16.55
C GLY A 283 1.00 -10.77 -15.63
N ARG A 284 1.33 -11.15 -14.39
CA ARG A 284 0.36 -11.63 -13.37
C ARG A 284 -0.75 -10.62 -13.07
N LEU A 285 -0.44 -9.33 -13.06
CA LEU A 285 -1.43 -8.28 -12.84
C LEU A 285 -2.45 -8.17 -13.97
N PHE A 286 -2.03 -8.36 -15.22
CA PHE A 286 -2.94 -8.30 -16.36
C PHE A 286 -3.82 -9.54 -16.41
N THR A 287 -3.24 -10.72 -16.21
CA THR A 287 -3.97 -11.99 -16.21
C THR A 287 -4.94 -12.10 -15.03
N GLY A 288 -4.54 -11.65 -13.84
CA GLY A 288 -5.40 -11.57 -12.66
C GLY A 288 -6.60 -10.64 -12.85
N ARG A 289 -6.47 -9.59 -13.66
CA ARG A 289 -7.56 -8.67 -14.00
C ARG A 289 -8.52 -9.22 -15.05
N LEU A 290 -8.01 -9.99 -16.02
CA LEU A 290 -8.84 -10.65 -17.03
C LEU A 290 -9.59 -11.85 -16.49
N ASN A 291 -9.14 -12.41 -15.36
CA ASN A 291 -9.78 -13.55 -14.74
C ASN A 291 -11.12 -13.11 -14.10
N PRO A 292 -12.29 -13.51 -14.66
CA PRO A 292 -13.59 -13.15 -14.09
C PRO A 292 -13.85 -13.84 -12.74
N PHE A 293 -13.06 -14.87 -12.41
CA PHE A 293 -13.06 -15.55 -11.11
C PHE A 293 -12.10 -14.92 -10.10
N SER A 294 -11.41 -13.84 -10.46
CA SER A 294 -10.61 -13.06 -9.51
C SER A 294 -11.54 -12.30 -8.55
N LEU A 295 -12.00 -13.03 -7.54
CA LEU A 295 -12.93 -12.59 -6.49
C LEU A 295 -12.35 -11.50 -5.59
N SER A 296 -11.06 -11.14 -5.73
CA SER A 296 -10.45 -10.10 -4.91
C SER A 296 -11.08 -8.72 -5.15
N THR A 297 -11.51 -8.41 -6.37
CA THR A 297 -12.27 -7.17 -6.68
C THR A 297 -13.64 -7.11 -5.98
N LEU A 298 -14.26 -8.25 -5.70
CA LEU A 298 -15.54 -8.33 -5.00
C LEU A 298 -15.39 -8.10 -3.50
N HIS A 299 -14.30 -8.57 -2.88
CA HIS A 299 -14.13 -8.60 -1.43
C HIS A 299 -13.25 -7.45 -0.91
N GLY A 300 -12.42 -6.86 -1.77
CA GLY A 300 -11.62 -5.66 -1.49
C GLY A 300 -10.30 -5.92 -0.77
N ALA A 301 -9.99 -7.16 -0.39
CA ALA A 301 -8.70 -7.54 0.18
C ALA A 301 -8.28 -8.95 -0.28
N ARG A 302 -6.97 -9.20 -0.28
CA ARG A 302 -6.37 -10.50 -0.61
C ARG A 302 -5.23 -10.85 0.35
N GLU A 303 -5.01 -12.15 0.54
CA GLU A 303 -3.85 -12.63 1.28
C GLU A 303 -2.58 -12.24 0.49
N MET A 304 -1.58 -11.76 1.22
CA MET A 304 -0.27 -11.36 0.70
C MET A 304 0.80 -12.01 1.57
N PRO A 305 1.00 -13.33 1.44
CA PRO A 305 1.93 -14.06 2.29
C PRO A 305 3.40 -13.71 1.97
N HIS A 306 3.67 -13.29 0.74
CA HIS A 306 5.00 -12.93 0.24
C HIS A 306 4.94 -11.66 -0.63
N TYR A 307 6.11 -11.08 -0.90
CA TYR A 307 6.31 -9.95 -1.82
C TYR A 307 5.63 -8.63 -1.39
N GLY A 308 5.23 -8.53 -0.13
CA GLY A 308 4.91 -7.24 0.48
C GLY A 308 6.20 -6.44 0.62
N CYS A 309 6.22 -5.24 0.05
CA CYS A 309 7.22 -4.23 0.41
C CYS A 309 6.52 -2.98 0.89
N CYS A 310 7.25 -2.30 1.78
CA CYS A 310 7.21 -0.88 2.01
C CYS A 310 6.07 -0.46 2.95
N ALA A 311 6.38 0.40 3.92
CA ALA A 311 5.55 0.64 5.11
C ALA A 311 4.54 1.80 4.97
N GLN A 312 4.30 2.30 3.75
CA GLN A 312 3.54 3.53 3.49
C GLN A 312 2.14 3.57 4.13
N GLY A 313 1.53 2.41 4.34
CA GLY A 313 0.23 2.32 5.01
C GLY A 313 -0.04 0.91 5.51
N LEU A 314 0.08 0.72 6.82
CA LEU A 314 -0.06 -0.58 7.48
C LEU A 314 -1.06 -0.50 8.62
N VAL A 315 -2.17 -1.23 8.51
CA VAL A 315 -3.18 -1.32 9.57
C VAL A 315 -2.94 -2.56 10.41
N LEU A 316 -2.86 -2.41 11.73
CA LEU A 316 -2.73 -3.50 12.70
C LEU A 316 -3.93 -3.48 13.66
N PRO A 317 -4.42 -4.65 14.10
CA PRO A 317 -5.45 -4.71 15.13
C PRO A 317 -4.85 -4.40 16.50
N GLN A 318 -5.65 -3.79 17.38
CA GLN A 318 -5.21 -3.34 18.70
C GLN A 318 -4.58 -4.47 19.55
N ARG A 319 -5.08 -5.70 19.38
CA ARG A 319 -4.58 -6.91 20.07
C ARG A 319 -3.12 -7.27 19.78
N HIS A 320 -2.49 -6.73 18.73
CA HIS A 320 -1.09 -6.95 18.41
C HIS A 320 -0.17 -5.76 18.71
N LEU A 321 -0.71 -4.64 19.19
CA LEU A 321 0.07 -3.40 19.35
C LEU A 321 1.07 -3.46 20.49
N GLU A 322 0.80 -4.23 21.54
CA GLU A 322 1.75 -4.42 22.63
C GLU A 322 3.01 -5.15 22.14
N ASP A 323 2.83 -6.30 21.49
CA ASP A 323 3.95 -7.05 20.89
C ASP A 323 4.67 -6.22 19.83
N PHE A 324 3.92 -5.50 18.99
CA PHE A 324 4.52 -4.66 17.96
C PHE A 324 5.34 -3.51 18.55
N GLN A 325 4.84 -2.84 19.59
CA GLN A 325 5.59 -1.81 20.30
C GLN A 325 6.87 -2.37 20.93
N ALA A 326 6.80 -3.56 21.53
CA ALA A 326 7.95 -4.24 22.10
C ALA A 326 9.00 -4.57 21.02
N LEU A 327 8.58 -5.08 19.86
CA LEU A 327 9.49 -5.35 18.73
C LEU A 327 10.16 -4.09 18.21
N LEU A 328 9.43 -2.98 18.12
CA LEU A 328 10.00 -1.70 17.66
C LEU A 328 11.05 -1.18 18.63
N ARG A 329 10.79 -1.29 19.94
CA ARG A 329 11.76 -0.91 20.98
C ARG A 329 12.93 -1.87 20.97
N ASP A 330 12.71 -3.15 21.23
CA ASP A 330 13.74 -4.15 21.48
C ASP A 330 13.72 -5.24 20.40
N PRO A 331 14.19 -4.92 19.18
CA PRO A 331 14.11 -5.86 18.08
C PRO A 331 15.17 -6.96 18.24
N PRO A 332 14.88 -8.19 17.76
CA PRO A 332 15.89 -9.25 17.71
C PRO A 332 17.01 -8.96 16.70
N TYR A 333 16.71 -8.15 15.67
CA TYR A 333 17.63 -7.80 14.58
C TYR A 333 17.46 -6.33 14.17
N ASN A 334 18.47 -5.74 13.54
CA ASN A 334 18.43 -4.33 13.12
C ASN A 334 17.67 -4.11 11.80
N PHE A 335 16.40 -4.55 11.74
CA PHE A 335 15.53 -4.30 10.59
C PHE A 335 14.78 -2.98 10.73
N PRO A 336 14.59 -2.22 9.63
CA PRO A 336 13.78 -1.01 9.63
C PRO A 336 12.28 -1.31 9.59
N GLY A 337 11.50 -0.42 10.21
CA GLY A 337 10.07 -0.25 9.94
C GLY A 337 9.23 -1.53 10.01
N ASP A 338 8.53 -1.84 8.91
CA ASP A 338 7.59 -2.95 8.77
C ASP A 338 8.26 -4.31 8.50
N MET A 339 9.54 -4.35 8.13
CA MET A 339 10.24 -5.61 7.85
C MET A 339 10.29 -6.54 9.08
N ILE A 340 10.34 -5.96 10.28
CA ILE A 340 10.31 -6.74 11.53
C ILE A 340 9.03 -7.55 11.70
N LEU A 341 7.92 -7.11 11.09
CA LEU A 341 6.64 -7.81 11.13
C LEU A 341 6.60 -9.02 10.20
N GLU A 342 7.45 -9.07 9.16
CA GLU A 342 7.46 -10.20 8.21
C GLU A 342 7.91 -11.48 8.92
N ASP A 343 9.06 -11.44 9.58
CA ASP A 343 9.59 -12.57 10.36
C ASP A 343 8.71 -12.89 11.57
N TYR A 344 8.16 -11.85 12.22
CA TYR A 344 7.25 -12.01 13.35
C TYR A 344 5.98 -12.78 12.94
N ALA A 345 5.42 -12.44 11.78
CA ALA A 345 4.24 -13.09 11.23
C ALA A 345 4.53 -14.54 10.84
N GLU A 346 5.65 -14.78 10.16
CA GLU A 346 6.05 -16.12 9.72
C GLU A 346 6.26 -17.06 10.92
N ALA A 347 6.98 -16.61 11.94
CA ALA A 347 7.24 -17.38 13.16
C ALA A 347 5.97 -17.78 13.93
N ARG A 348 4.87 -17.02 13.76
CA ARG A 348 3.59 -17.23 14.46
C ARG A 348 2.47 -17.72 13.55
N GLY A 349 2.75 -17.94 12.26
CA GLY A 349 1.74 -18.32 11.27
C GLY A 349 0.64 -17.26 11.07
N LEU A 350 0.92 -15.98 11.33
CA LEU A 350 -0.04 -14.89 11.19
C LEU A 350 -0.23 -14.54 9.72
N VAL A 351 -1.49 -14.32 9.34
CA VAL A 351 -1.88 -13.96 7.98
C VAL A 351 -1.58 -12.49 7.71
N LYS A 352 -1.07 -12.22 6.52
CA LYS A 352 -0.74 -10.89 6.01
C LYS A 352 -1.71 -10.55 4.89
N TRP A 353 -2.38 -9.40 4.97
CA TRP A 353 -3.39 -8.99 4.00
C TRP A 353 -2.99 -7.69 3.29
N ALA A 354 -3.56 -7.47 2.11
CA ALA A 354 -3.49 -6.19 1.40
C ALA A 354 -4.85 -5.86 0.79
N LEU A 355 -5.23 -4.57 0.79
CA LEU A 355 -6.39 -4.10 0.03
C LEU A 355 -6.13 -4.24 -1.46
N GLU A 356 -7.12 -4.66 -2.23
CA GLU A 356 -7.02 -4.71 -3.70
C GLU A 356 -8.23 -4.01 -4.35
N PRO A 357 -8.01 -2.92 -5.13
CA PRO A 357 -6.72 -2.29 -5.41
C PRO A 357 -6.12 -1.57 -4.18
N SER A 358 -4.80 -1.29 -4.22
CA SER A 358 -4.13 -0.40 -3.26
C SER A 358 -4.87 0.93 -3.19
N VAL A 359 -5.20 1.40 -1.99
CA VAL A 359 -5.96 2.65 -1.79
C VAL A 359 -5.05 3.86 -1.59
N PHE A 360 -3.76 3.63 -1.37
CA PHE A 360 -2.73 4.66 -1.27
C PHE A 360 -1.76 4.60 -2.46
N GLN A 361 -1.10 5.71 -2.71
CA GLN A 361 0.01 5.84 -3.65
C GLN A 361 1.10 6.70 -3.02
N HIS A 362 2.33 6.23 -3.11
CA HIS A 362 3.50 6.95 -2.65
C HIS A 362 3.80 8.16 -3.55
N VAL A 363 4.04 9.32 -2.95
CA VAL A 363 4.37 10.59 -3.60
C VAL A 363 5.72 11.09 -3.09
N GLY A 364 6.79 10.60 -3.72
CA GLY A 364 8.14 11.07 -3.47
C GLY A 364 8.90 11.11 -4.79
N PHE A 365 9.26 12.32 -5.25
CA PHE A 365 9.97 12.55 -6.51
C PHE A 365 11.43 12.05 -6.51
N LYS A 366 11.95 11.73 -5.33
CA LYS A 366 13.25 11.10 -5.09
C LYS A 366 13.02 10.15 -3.92
N GLU A 367 13.53 8.94 -4.01
CA GLU A 367 13.67 8.12 -2.81
C GLU A 367 14.38 8.97 -1.74
N SER A 368 13.94 8.87 -0.49
CA SER A 368 14.68 9.43 0.66
C SER A 368 16.08 8.79 0.82
N SER A 369 16.41 7.79 0.01
CA SER A 369 17.75 7.30 -0.31
C SER A 369 18.27 7.90 -1.62
N ASP A 370 19.20 8.84 -1.47
CA ASP A 370 20.22 9.29 -2.43
C ASP A 370 20.12 8.73 -3.87
N GLY A 371 19.25 9.32 -4.70
CA GLY A 371 19.10 8.89 -6.10
C GLY A 371 18.39 9.89 -7.01
N THR A 372 18.93 10.12 -8.20
CA THR A 372 18.37 10.96 -9.28
C THR A 372 17.36 10.20 -10.15
N ARG A 373 16.52 9.34 -9.56
CA ARG A 373 15.53 8.56 -10.33
C ARG A 373 14.22 9.32 -10.56
N ARG A 374 13.62 9.08 -11.74
CA ARG A 374 12.35 9.66 -12.18
C ARG A 374 11.17 9.05 -11.41
N ALA A 375 10.07 9.79 -11.30
CA ALA A 375 8.83 9.38 -10.65
C ALA A 375 8.26 8.06 -11.20
N GLU A 376 8.58 6.95 -10.52
CA GLU A 376 8.02 5.64 -10.80
C GLU A 376 6.63 5.52 -10.16
N VAL A 377 5.68 5.02 -10.95
CA VAL A 377 4.33 4.70 -10.47
C VAL A 377 4.41 3.35 -9.77
N TRP A 378 4.14 3.33 -8.48
CA TRP A 378 4.16 2.10 -7.68
C TRP A 378 2.89 1.27 -7.86
N ASN A 379 1.73 1.94 -7.94
CA ASN A 379 0.43 1.30 -8.14
C ASN A 379 -0.27 1.74 -9.43
N PHE A 380 -0.26 0.88 -10.45
CA PHE A 380 -1.00 1.13 -11.68
C PHE A 380 -2.52 1.07 -11.48
N GLY A 381 -2.99 0.24 -10.54
CA GLY A 381 -4.40 0.18 -10.12
C GLY A 381 -4.91 1.51 -9.55
N PHE A 382 -4.06 2.22 -8.82
CA PHE A 382 -4.36 3.54 -8.27
C PHE A 382 -4.53 4.58 -9.36
N GLU A 383 -3.55 4.69 -10.26
CA GLU A 383 -3.54 5.72 -11.31
C GLU A 383 -4.74 5.61 -12.28
N ARG A 384 -5.29 4.42 -12.47
CA ARG A 384 -6.46 4.20 -13.33
C ARG A 384 -7.80 4.57 -12.70
N GLN A 385 -7.85 4.92 -11.42
CA GLN A 385 -9.10 5.40 -10.82
C GLN A 385 -9.48 6.80 -11.32
N TYR A 386 -8.56 7.50 -11.99
CA TYR A 386 -8.87 8.73 -12.67
C TYR A 386 -9.72 8.46 -13.94
N LYS A 387 -11.04 8.53 -13.77
CA LYS A 387 -12.00 8.67 -14.85
C LYS A 387 -12.31 10.16 -14.99
N LYS A 388 -12.02 10.74 -16.16
CA LYS A 388 -12.38 12.13 -16.48
C LYS A 388 -13.89 12.31 -16.53
#